data_AF-A0A0A8HVK6-F1
#
_entry.id   AF-A0A0A8HVK6-F1
#
_cell.length_a   1.000
_cell.length_b   1.000
_cell.length_c   1.000
_cell.angle_alpha   90.00
_cell.angle_beta   90.00
_cell.angle_gamma   90.00
#
_symmetry.space_group_name_H-M   'P 1'
#
loop_
_entity.id
_entity.type
_entity.pdbx_description
1 polymer ?
#
loop_
_entity_poly.entity_id
_entity_poly.type
_entity_poly.pdbx_seq_one_letter_code
_entity_poly.pdbx_strand_id
1 'polypeptide(L)'
;MPLEKVKETIFAYDKEVIDCEILRAKNVDLTYSKIYFKGVLLTGSSELPNNPFYFGELDQDNTIKQDIPSYYFSPKDEDSGKGKLSIFYKNDELCLLNYSIIENSLNIKLECLSKQSLEYKDLISNTLKEQKTIQINKKQAIAKLHALLENQNLECIHGGKVILKSNKGKTFKDGGVPIMLESDLLNSSISGCPNTIGKVSYPCTKVVDVKGSLSQKKVNNEYAILQELISACVTDKGYPLKVSFVPTKFKFDHSFNPKDGLAKQNKNQTKLKEPIIRLHYKSDRFQKDNLPIYNLLINNEKKEQNKALSELNIDQKDLKDIKNVNILNQFKQDFSKDYEFKELNFSFDTNLIKLYFIIPKNIAKVHKSAYKEFEYKDLGAGCFKELFEYHQDYRENENIIHHRVFLAPAKMQNLKFQIANGLDEILEDEDRKQELYVCKFVVVNGIKI
;
A
#
# COMPACT_ATOMS: atom_id res chain seq x y z
N MET A 1 -4.49 -9.87 -16.11
CA MET A 1 -3.77 -10.74 -17.07
C MET A 1 -2.88 -9.85 -17.91
N PRO A 2 -1.58 -10.17 -18.12
CA PRO A 2 -0.76 -9.43 -19.09
C PRO A 2 -1.36 -9.63 -20.49
N LEU A 3 -1.48 -8.55 -21.28
CA LEU A 3 -1.95 -8.67 -22.67
C LEU A 3 -0.96 -9.54 -23.45
N GLU A 4 -1.49 -10.54 -24.14
CA GLU A 4 -0.72 -11.42 -25.03
C GLU A 4 -0.22 -10.60 -26.24
N LYS A 5 1.06 -10.72 -26.60
CA LYS A 5 1.62 -9.97 -27.74
C LYS A 5 1.08 -10.52 -29.06
N VAL A 6 0.81 -9.65 -30.01
CA VAL A 6 0.25 -10.00 -31.32
C VAL A 6 1.37 -10.22 -32.33
N LYS A 7 1.35 -11.36 -33.03
CA LYS A 7 2.26 -11.61 -34.16
C LYS A 7 1.66 -11.02 -35.43
N GLU A 8 2.42 -10.19 -36.14
CA GLU A 8 1.96 -9.54 -37.37
C GLU A 8 2.81 -9.89 -38.59
N THR A 9 2.20 -9.77 -39.77
CA THR A 9 2.89 -9.75 -41.06
C THR A 9 2.68 -8.36 -41.66
N ILE A 10 3.79 -7.65 -41.84
CA ILE A 10 3.79 -6.26 -42.29
C ILE A 10 4.19 -6.23 -43.77
N PHE A 11 3.51 -5.42 -44.57
CA PHE A 11 3.84 -5.18 -45.97
C PHE A 11 4.25 -3.72 -46.12
N ALA A 12 5.44 -3.51 -46.67
CA ALA A 12 6.04 -2.21 -46.82
C ALA A 12 6.32 -1.87 -48.29
N TYR A 13 6.25 -0.58 -48.59
CA TYR A 13 6.38 -0.01 -49.93
C TYR A 13 7.53 1.00 -50.00
N ASP A 14 7.78 1.53 -51.21
CA ASP A 14 8.90 2.44 -51.46
C ASP A 14 8.80 3.70 -50.59
N LYS A 15 9.94 4.11 -50.03
CA LYS A 15 10.16 5.29 -49.17
C LYS A 15 9.34 5.29 -47.88
N GLU A 16 8.79 4.15 -47.47
CA GLU A 16 8.10 4.07 -46.19
C GLU A 16 9.08 4.14 -45.02
N VAL A 17 8.56 4.67 -43.90
CA VAL A 17 9.27 4.75 -42.63
C VAL A 17 8.42 4.06 -41.58
N ILE A 18 8.94 2.98 -41.00
CA ILE A 18 8.25 2.20 -39.98
C ILE A 18 9.03 2.30 -38.67
N ASP A 19 8.37 2.77 -37.61
CA ASP A 19 8.98 2.83 -36.28
C ASP A 19 8.63 1.59 -35.45
N CYS A 20 9.66 0.81 -35.12
CA CYS A 20 9.53 -0.38 -34.28
C CYS A 20 8.99 -0.05 -32.88
N GLU A 21 9.19 1.14 -32.34
CA GLU A 21 8.62 1.54 -31.04
C GLU A 21 7.11 1.77 -31.13
N ILE A 22 6.61 2.30 -32.24
CA ILE A 22 5.17 2.44 -32.49
C ILE A 22 4.52 1.05 -32.57
N LEU A 23 5.16 0.09 -33.23
CA LEU A 23 4.69 -1.30 -33.29
C LEU A 23 4.68 -1.96 -31.90
N ARG A 24 5.73 -1.76 -31.08
CA ARG A 24 5.74 -2.23 -29.68
C ARG A 24 4.60 -1.63 -28.85
N ALA A 25 4.32 -0.33 -29.02
CA ALA A 25 3.23 0.34 -28.32
C ALA A 25 1.84 -0.21 -28.72
N LYS A 26 1.71 -0.71 -29.96
CA LYS A 26 0.54 -1.46 -30.45
C LYS A 26 0.53 -2.94 -30.02
N ASN A 27 1.43 -3.34 -29.12
CA ASN A 27 1.55 -4.70 -28.59
C ASN A 27 1.96 -5.76 -29.64
N VAL A 28 2.66 -5.34 -30.70
CA VAL A 28 3.20 -6.25 -31.74
C VAL A 28 4.47 -6.94 -31.24
N ASP A 29 4.56 -8.24 -31.44
CA ASP A 29 5.72 -9.05 -31.12
C ASP A 29 6.78 -8.95 -32.22
N LEU A 30 7.73 -8.03 -32.05
CA LEU A 30 8.79 -7.84 -33.04
C LEU A 30 9.76 -9.01 -33.19
N THR A 31 9.80 -9.96 -32.25
CA THR A 31 10.70 -11.12 -32.37
C THR A 31 10.18 -12.14 -33.37
N TYR A 32 8.86 -12.27 -33.47
CA TYR A 32 8.20 -13.29 -34.31
C TYR A 32 7.39 -12.72 -35.46
N SER A 33 7.17 -11.41 -35.49
CA SER A 33 6.55 -10.72 -36.62
C SER A 33 7.51 -10.63 -37.79
N LYS A 34 6.96 -10.58 -39.01
CA LYS A 34 7.72 -10.54 -40.26
C LYS A 34 7.35 -9.33 -41.08
N ILE A 35 8.25 -8.90 -41.95
CA ILE A 35 8.02 -7.79 -42.87
C ILE A 35 8.42 -8.18 -44.31
N TYR A 36 7.55 -7.83 -45.25
CA TYR A 36 7.79 -7.92 -46.68
C TYR A 36 8.00 -6.53 -47.24
N PHE A 37 9.08 -6.33 -48.00
CA PHE A 37 9.33 -5.08 -48.72
C PHE A 37 9.20 -5.36 -50.22
N LYS A 38 8.26 -4.68 -50.89
CA LYS A 38 7.96 -4.92 -52.32
C LYS A 38 7.72 -6.40 -52.65
N GLY A 39 7.07 -7.12 -51.74
CA GLY A 39 6.75 -8.54 -51.89
C GLY A 39 7.89 -9.51 -51.55
N VAL A 40 9.07 -9.01 -51.19
CA VAL A 40 10.22 -9.83 -50.75
C VAL A 40 10.25 -9.90 -49.23
N LEU A 41 10.30 -11.11 -48.68
CA LEU A 41 10.46 -11.31 -47.24
C LEU A 41 11.86 -10.84 -46.80
N LEU A 42 11.91 -9.93 -45.83
CA LEU A 42 13.18 -9.49 -45.27
C LEU A 42 13.63 -10.47 -44.18
N THR A 43 14.80 -11.09 -44.39
CA THR A 43 15.44 -12.01 -43.43
C THR A 43 16.76 -11.49 -42.88
N GLY A 44 17.30 -10.41 -43.46
CA GLY A 44 18.63 -9.88 -43.16
C GLY A 44 19.74 -10.54 -44.00
N SER A 45 21.00 -10.19 -43.70
CA SER A 45 22.19 -10.62 -44.43
C SER A 45 23.44 -10.50 -43.55
N SER A 46 24.60 -10.90 -44.09
CA SER A 46 25.91 -10.78 -43.45
C SER A 46 26.59 -9.47 -43.81
N GLU A 47 27.41 -8.96 -42.89
CA GLU A 47 28.11 -7.68 -43.06
C GLU A 47 29.17 -7.78 -44.16
N LEU A 48 29.24 -6.74 -44.99
CA LEU A 48 30.19 -6.64 -46.08
C LEU A 48 31.60 -6.37 -45.55
N PRO A 49 32.64 -6.98 -46.14
CA PRO A 49 34.03 -6.67 -45.79
C PRO A 49 34.32 -5.18 -45.90
N ASN A 50 35.05 -4.63 -44.92
CA ASN A 50 35.49 -3.23 -44.85
C ASN A 50 34.38 -2.16 -44.86
N ASN A 51 33.10 -2.54 -44.74
CA ASN A 51 31.99 -1.61 -44.68
C ASN A 51 31.15 -1.85 -43.41
N PRO A 52 31.58 -1.29 -42.27
CA PRO A 52 30.90 -1.48 -41.00
C PRO A 52 29.41 -1.13 -41.07
N PHE A 53 28.59 -2.00 -40.51
CA PHE A 53 27.13 -1.94 -40.47
C PHE A 53 26.43 -1.91 -41.82
N TYR A 54 27.12 -2.33 -42.89
CA TYR A 54 26.51 -2.52 -44.20
C TYR A 54 26.45 -4.00 -44.53
N PHE A 55 25.26 -4.50 -44.85
CA PHE A 55 24.96 -5.93 -44.98
C PHE A 55 24.35 -6.23 -46.34
N GLY A 56 24.75 -7.32 -46.95
CA GLY A 56 24.29 -7.71 -48.29
C GLY A 56 25.22 -8.74 -48.92
N GLU A 57 25.01 -9.00 -50.19
CA GLU A 57 25.93 -9.82 -50.98
C GLU A 57 26.57 -9.00 -52.09
N LEU A 58 27.81 -9.34 -52.42
CA LEU A 58 28.50 -8.81 -53.58
C LEU A 58 28.30 -9.74 -54.78
N ASP A 59 28.27 -9.17 -55.97
CA ASP A 59 28.42 -9.90 -57.22
C ASP A 59 29.89 -10.24 -57.51
N GLN A 60 30.15 -10.81 -58.68
CA GLN A 60 31.49 -11.21 -59.12
C GLN A 60 32.43 -10.01 -59.32
N ASP A 61 31.88 -8.81 -59.50
CA ASP A 61 32.61 -7.56 -59.72
C ASP A 61 32.81 -6.76 -58.41
N ASN A 62 32.55 -7.38 -57.25
CA ASN A 62 32.55 -6.73 -55.93
C ASN A 62 31.56 -5.55 -55.78
N THR A 63 30.50 -5.54 -56.58
CA THR A 63 29.40 -4.57 -56.46
C THR A 63 28.26 -5.19 -55.67
N ILE A 64 27.49 -4.38 -54.95
CA ILE A 64 26.36 -4.88 -54.17
C ILE A 64 25.25 -5.38 -55.10
N LYS A 65 24.83 -6.62 -54.89
CA LYS A 65 23.70 -7.20 -55.60
C LYS A 65 22.44 -6.38 -55.37
N GLN A 66 21.75 -6.02 -56.45
CA GLN A 66 20.51 -5.25 -56.41
C GLN A 66 19.24 -6.12 -56.53
N ASP A 67 19.39 -7.39 -56.91
CA ASP A 67 18.31 -8.37 -57.05
C ASP A 67 17.91 -9.02 -55.72
N ILE A 68 18.66 -8.73 -54.64
CA ILE A 68 18.34 -9.06 -53.25
C ILE A 68 18.42 -7.80 -52.37
N PRO A 69 17.76 -7.76 -51.20
CA PRO A 69 17.84 -6.61 -50.32
C PRO A 69 19.22 -6.45 -49.67
N SER A 70 19.71 -5.21 -49.61
CA SER A 70 20.86 -4.80 -48.80
C SER A 70 20.42 -3.89 -47.66
N TYR A 71 21.23 -3.79 -46.61
CA TYR A 71 20.84 -3.17 -45.35
C TYR A 71 21.97 -2.30 -44.81
N TYR A 72 21.67 -1.07 -44.41
CA TYR A 72 22.57 -0.19 -43.70
C TYR A 72 22.02 0.14 -42.31
N PHE A 73 22.73 -0.28 -41.27
CA PHE A 73 22.36 0.02 -39.90
C PHE A 73 23.16 1.24 -39.40
N SER A 74 22.44 2.29 -39.00
CA SER A 74 23.00 3.45 -38.33
C SER A 74 22.63 3.39 -36.85
N PRO A 75 23.58 3.05 -35.95
CA PRO A 75 23.39 3.16 -34.51
C PRO A 75 22.81 4.51 -34.11
N LYS A 76 21.85 4.52 -33.17
CA LYS A 76 21.31 5.76 -32.58
C LYS A 76 22.21 6.27 -31.45
N ASP A 77 22.75 5.33 -30.68
CA ASP A 77 23.59 5.53 -29.51
C ASP A 77 24.48 4.29 -29.28
N GLU A 78 25.41 4.38 -28.32
CA GLU A 78 26.40 3.33 -28.00
C GLU A 78 25.84 2.20 -27.12
N ASP A 79 24.64 2.36 -26.54
CA ASP A 79 24.19 1.57 -25.39
C ASP A 79 22.90 0.78 -25.61
N SER A 80 22.03 1.23 -26.52
CA SER A 80 20.68 0.65 -26.67
C SER A 80 20.63 -0.54 -27.63
N GLY A 81 21.63 -0.66 -28.51
CA GLY A 81 21.57 -1.59 -29.66
C GLY A 81 20.43 -1.30 -30.62
N LYS A 82 19.89 -0.08 -30.61
CA LYS A 82 18.85 0.39 -31.53
C LYS A 82 19.41 1.42 -32.50
N GLY A 83 18.82 1.49 -33.67
CA GLY A 83 19.23 2.41 -34.71
C GLY A 83 18.23 2.54 -35.83
N LYS A 84 18.61 3.31 -36.85
CA LYS A 84 17.91 3.35 -38.13
C LYS A 84 18.45 2.20 -39.00
N LEU A 85 17.57 1.34 -39.50
CA LEU A 85 17.91 0.37 -40.53
C LEU A 85 17.36 0.85 -41.87
N SER A 86 18.25 1.21 -42.80
CA SER A 86 17.88 1.55 -44.17
C SER A 86 18.01 0.28 -45.02
N ILE A 87 16.99 -0.06 -45.79
CA ILE A 87 16.90 -1.25 -46.62
C ILE A 87 16.79 -0.80 -48.07
N PHE A 88 17.65 -1.32 -48.93
CA PHE A 88 17.65 -1.03 -50.36
C PHE A 88 17.32 -2.29 -51.13
N TYR A 89 16.38 -2.19 -52.07
CA TYR A 89 16.03 -3.30 -52.94
C TYR A 89 15.73 -2.76 -54.33
N LYS A 90 16.56 -3.13 -55.32
CA LYS A 90 16.55 -2.50 -56.65
C LYS A 90 16.67 -0.98 -56.53
N ASN A 91 15.65 -0.24 -56.97
CA ASN A 91 15.59 1.22 -56.92
C ASN A 91 14.70 1.74 -55.78
N ASP A 92 14.23 0.85 -54.89
CA ASP A 92 13.32 1.19 -53.81
C ASP A 92 14.07 1.21 -52.46
N GLU A 93 13.62 2.06 -51.54
CA GLU A 93 14.17 2.19 -50.18
C GLU A 93 13.08 2.00 -49.12
N LEU A 94 13.43 1.38 -47.98
CA LEU A 94 12.60 1.29 -46.78
C LEU A 94 13.43 1.66 -45.55
N CYS A 95 12.84 2.44 -44.64
CA CYS A 95 13.48 2.83 -43.40
C CYS A 95 12.76 2.22 -42.20
N LEU A 96 13.49 1.50 -41.34
CA LEU A 96 13.01 1.09 -40.02
C LEU A 96 13.68 1.94 -38.94
N LEU A 97 12.88 2.67 -38.16
CA LEU A 97 13.35 3.39 -36.98
C LEU A 97 13.31 2.49 -35.75
N ASN A 98 14.23 2.73 -34.82
CA ASN A 98 14.39 1.99 -33.57
C ASN A 98 14.49 0.46 -33.77
N TYR A 99 15.05 0.03 -34.91
CA TYR A 99 15.38 -1.36 -35.18
C TYR A 99 16.46 -1.82 -34.18
N SER A 100 16.23 -2.94 -33.49
CA SER A 100 17.24 -3.51 -32.61
C SER A 100 18.07 -4.57 -33.32
N ILE A 101 19.37 -4.33 -33.42
CA ILE A 101 20.35 -5.27 -34.00
C ILE A 101 20.64 -6.46 -33.07
N ILE A 102 20.29 -6.34 -31.78
CA ILE A 102 20.42 -7.41 -30.78
C ILE A 102 19.19 -8.31 -30.79
N GLU A 103 17.99 -7.71 -30.80
CA GLU A 103 16.73 -8.47 -30.77
C GLU A 103 16.30 -8.96 -32.16
N ASN A 104 16.99 -8.52 -33.23
CA ASN A 104 16.63 -8.82 -34.63
C ASN A 104 15.17 -8.45 -34.91
N SER A 105 14.85 -7.16 -34.75
CA SER A 105 13.46 -6.67 -34.84
C SER A 105 12.82 -7.04 -36.19
N LEU A 106 11.54 -7.44 -36.15
CA LEU A 106 10.79 -7.98 -37.29
C LEU A 106 11.42 -9.23 -37.91
N ASN A 107 12.20 -9.96 -37.10
CA ASN A 107 12.90 -11.18 -37.49
C ASN A 107 13.86 -11.00 -38.68
N ILE A 108 14.39 -9.79 -38.85
CA ILE A 108 15.50 -9.48 -39.77
C ILE A 108 16.80 -9.70 -39.00
N LYS A 109 17.69 -10.57 -39.48
CA LYS A 109 18.93 -10.93 -38.77
C LYS A 109 20.14 -10.36 -39.47
N LEU A 110 20.87 -9.48 -38.78
CA LEU A 110 22.09 -8.87 -39.31
C LEU A 110 23.31 -9.48 -38.64
N GLU A 111 24.09 -10.24 -39.40
CA GLU A 111 25.30 -10.88 -38.93
C GLU A 111 26.48 -9.91 -39.02
N CYS A 112 27.05 -9.57 -37.87
CA CYS A 112 28.16 -8.62 -37.75
C CYS A 112 29.48 -9.39 -37.81
N LEU A 113 30.40 -8.95 -38.66
CA LEU A 113 31.70 -9.56 -38.95
C LEU A 113 32.87 -8.57 -38.77
N SER A 114 32.63 -7.27 -38.91
CA SER A 114 33.66 -6.24 -38.78
C SER A 114 34.05 -6.02 -37.32
N LYS A 115 35.31 -5.62 -37.09
CA LYS A 115 35.80 -5.31 -35.73
C LYS A 115 34.93 -4.27 -35.03
N GLN A 116 34.56 -3.21 -35.75
CA GLN A 116 33.74 -2.11 -35.21
C GLN A 116 32.33 -2.58 -34.82
N SER A 117 31.67 -3.40 -35.63
CA SER A 117 30.31 -3.86 -35.36
C SER A 117 30.27 -4.92 -34.25
N LEU A 118 31.32 -5.74 -34.14
CA LEU A 118 31.52 -6.69 -33.04
C LEU A 118 31.78 -5.95 -31.72
N GLU A 119 32.67 -4.96 -31.70
CA GLU A 119 32.93 -4.12 -30.52
C GLU A 119 31.66 -3.39 -30.05
N TYR A 120 30.85 -2.88 -30.99
CA TYR A 120 29.55 -2.30 -30.69
C TYR A 120 28.59 -3.32 -30.05
N LYS A 121 28.48 -4.54 -30.61
CA LYS A 121 27.65 -5.62 -30.02
C LYS A 121 28.15 -6.07 -28.65
N ASP A 122 29.46 -6.10 -28.42
CA ASP A 122 30.08 -6.45 -27.14
C ASP A 122 29.84 -5.37 -26.09
N LEU A 123 30.02 -4.10 -26.46
CA LEU A 123 29.73 -2.95 -25.60
C LEU A 123 28.27 -3.00 -25.14
N ILE A 124 27.33 -3.13 -26.07
CA ILE A 124 25.90 -3.24 -25.74
C ILE A 124 25.59 -4.49 -24.93
N SER A 125 26.20 -5.63 -25.23
CA SER A 125 26.00 -6.85 -24.45
C SER A 125 26.49 -6.70 -23.02
N ASN A 126 27.59 -5.97 -22.80
CA ASN A 126 28.11 -5.63 -21.48
C ASN A 126 27.23 -4.59 -20.79
N THR A 127 26.81 -3.52 -21.48
CA THR A 127 25.86 -2.53 -20.96
C THR A 127 24.51 -3.17 -20.62
N LEU A 128 23.99 -4.09 -21.43
CA LEU A 128 22.76 -4.85 -21.14
C LEU A 128 22.95 -5.87 -20.01
N LYS A 129 24.13 -6.48 -19.87
CA LYS A 129 24.48 -7.34 -18.72
C LYS A 129 24.60 -6.50 -17.46
N GLU A 130 25.21 -5.32 -17.50
CA GLU A 130 25.31 -4.38 -16.39
C GLU A 130 23.93 -3.82 -16.03
N GLN A 131 23.11 -3.43 -17.00
CA GLN A 131 21.72 -3.00 -16.78
C GLN A 131 20.83 -4.15 -16.28
N LYS A 132 21.03 -5.39 -16.74
CA LYS A 132 20.41 -6.59 -16.16
C LYS A 132 20.94 -6.86 -14.76
N THR A 133 22.21 -6.64 -14.47
CA THR A 133 22.81 -6.78 -13.14
C THR A 133 22.30 -5.68 -12.20
N ILE A 134 22.04 -4.47 -12.71
CA ILE A 134 21.41 -3.33 -12.02
C ILE A 134 19.90 -3.56 -11.85
N GLN A 135 19.21 -4.21 -12.80
CA GLN A 135 17.80 -4.64 -12.66
C GLN A 135 17.65 -5.86 -11.74
N ILE A 136 18.61 -6.78 -11.72
CA ILE A 136 18.70 -7.91 -10.78
C ILE A 136 19.05 -7.37 -9.39
N ASN A 137 19.95 -6.40 -9.25
CA ASN A 137 20.24 -5.70 -8.00
C ASN A 137 19.09 -4.77 -7.54
N LYS A 138 18.26 -4.24 -8.46
CA LYS A 138 17.00 -3.57 -8.10
C LYS A 138 15.85 -4.55 -7.82
N LYS A 139 16.01 -5.86 -8.06
CA LYS A 139 15.01 -6.89 -7.72
C LYS A 139 15.45 -7.89 -6.66
N GLN A 140 16.67 -7.80 -6.11
CA GLN A 140 17.12 -8.63 -4.99
C GLN A 140 18.41 -8.07 -4.33
N ALA A 141 18.32 -6.92 -3.66
CA ALA A 141 19.19 -6.68 -2.52
C ALA A 141 18.53 -7.32 -1.29
N ILE A 142 18.98 -8.51 -0.89
CA ILE A 142 18.56 -9.10 0.39
C ILE A 142 19.21 -8.27 1.49
N ALA A 143 18.48 -7.32 2.08
CA ALA A 143 18.89 -6.72 3.32
C ALA A 143 18.92 -7.84 4.37
N LYS A 144 20.12 -8.17 4.86
CA LYS A 144 20.30 -9.09 5.98
C LYS A 144 20.03 -8.32 7.26
N LEU A 145 18.87 -8.56 7.86
CA LEU A 145 18.40 -7.88 9.07
C LEU A 145 18.78 -8.69 10.31
N HIS A 146 19.00 -8.01 11.43
CA HIS A 146 19.53 -8.60 12.65
C HIS A 146 18.40 -9.07 13.56
N ALA A 147 18.49 -10.29 14.09
CA ALA A 147 17.51 -10.77 15.06
C ALA A 147 17.63 -10.03 16.40
N LEU A 148 16.48 -9.80 17.05
CA LEU A 148 16.37 -9.26 18.39
C LEU A 148 16.90 -10.27 19.42
N LEU A 149 17.72 -9.81 20.36
CA LEU A 149 18.23 -10.61 21.48
C LEU A 149 17.44 -10.33 22.76
N GLU A 150 17.37 -11.33 23.64
CA GLU A 150 16.65 -11.27 24.93
C GLU A 150 17.16 -10.17 25.86
N ASN A 151 18.43 -9.75 25.75
CA ASN A 151 19.02 -8.73 26.63
C ASN A 151 18.87 -7.28 26.09
N GLN A 152 18.24 -7.09 24.93
CA GLN A 152 18.13 -5.75 24.35
C GLN A 152 17.06 -4.91 25.03
N ASN A 153 17.29 -3.60 25.07
CA ASN A 153 16.30 -2.65 25.57
C ASN A 153 15.26 -2.36 24.47
N LEU A 154 14.17 -3.14 24.50
CA LEU A 154 12.99 -2.92 23.67
C LEU A 154 11.96 -2.12 24.46
N GLU A 155 11.48 -1.02 23.88
CA GLU A 155 10.54 -0.11 24.53
C GLU A 155 9.34 0.18 23.63
N CYS A 156 8.20 0.52 24.21
CA CYS A 156 7.18 1.28 23.47
C CYS A 156 7.67 2.72 23.26
N ILE A 157 7.08 3.45 22.31
CA ILE A 157 7.48 4.85 22.07
C ILE A 157 7.37 5.77 23.30
N HIS A 158 6.57 5.42 24.30
CA HIS A 158 6.42 6.16 25.55
C HIS A 158 7.53 5.87 26.57
N GLY A 159 8.38 4.87 26.34
CA GLY A 159 9.48 4.50 27.26
C GLY A 159 9.18 3.34 28.21
N GLY A 160 8.01 2.71 28.12
CA GLY A 160 7.75 1.45 28.83
C GLY A 160 8.56 0.31 28.24
N LYS A 161 9.24 -0.47 29.10
CA LYS A 161 10.17 -1.54 28.72
C LYS A 161 9.46 -2.87 28.53
N VAL A 162 9.67 -3.49 27.39
CA VAL A 162 9.21 -4.85 27.11
C VAL A 162 10.08 -5.84 27.87
N ILE A 163 9.45 -6.74 28.64
CA ILE A 163 10.13 -7.83 29.34
C ILE A 163 10.35 -8.95 28.35
N LEU A 164 11.57 -9.02 27.80
CA LEU A 164 11.96 -10.06 26.87
C LEU A 164 12.29 -11.34 27.64
N LYS A 165 11.68 -12.45 27.22
CA LYS A 165 12.00 -13.79 27.72
C LYS A 165 11.93 -14.80 26.58
N SER A 166 13.08 -15.31 26.16
CA SER A 166 13.16 -16.30 25.08
C SER A 166 12.80 -17.68 25.63
N ASN A 167 11.81 -18.35 25.04
CA ASN A 167 11.45 -19.73 25.34
C ASN A 167 11.86 -20.64 24.20
N LYS A 168 11.43 -20.34 22.96
CA LYS A 168 11.72 -21.16 21.78
C LYS A 168 13.02 -20.76 21.08
N GLY A 169 13.51 -19.54 21.29
CA GLY A 169 14.81 -19.08 20.80
C GLY A 169 16.03 -19.50 21.65
N LYS A 170 15.83 -20.18 22.80
CA LYS A 170 16.89 -20.54 23.77
C LYS A 170 18.08 -21.28 23.17
N THR A 171 17.88 -22.05 22.11
CA THR A 171 18.92 -22.84 21.45
C THR A 171 19.76 -22.04 20.45
N PHE A 172 19.34 -20.81 20.10
CA PHE A 172 20.00 -19.94 19.12
C PHE A 172 20.56 -18.71 19.84
N LYS A 173 21.86 -18.75 20.16
CA LYS A 173 22.50 -17.77 21.05
C LYS A 173 23.61 -17.00 20.35
N ASP A 174 23.57 -15.67 20.45
CA ASP A 174 24.67 -14.81 20.06
C ASP A 174 25.39 -14.29 21.31
N GLY A 175 26.69 -14.56 21.42
CA GLY A 175 27.45 -14.23 22.63
C GLY A 175 26.86 -14.84 23.92
N GLY A 176 26.14 -15.97 23.82
CA GLY A 176 25.44 -16.60 24.95
C GLY A 176 24.02 -16.08 25.22
N VAL A 177 23.57 -15.04 24.53
CA VAL A 177 22.22 -14.46 24.66
C VAL A 177 21.29 -15.02 23.59
N PRO A 178 20.11 -15.56 23.94
CA PRO A 178 19.20 -16.14 22.96
C PRO A 178 18.49 -15.08 22.11
N ILE A 179 18.12 -15.46 20.89
CA ILE A 179 17.26 -14.63 20.02
C ILE A 179 15.80 -14.70 20.49
N MET A 180 15.02 -13.69 20.10
CA MET A 180 13.57 -13.64 20.31
C MET A 180 12.83 -14.16 19.08
N LEU A 181 11.90 -15.10 19.28
CA LEU A 181 10.99 -15.57 18.24
C LEU A 181 9.58 -14.96 18.39
N GLU A 182 8.73 -15.18 17.39
CA GLU A 182 7.37 -14.65 17.30
C GLU A 182 6.57 -14.84 18.59
N SER A 183 6.49 -16.07 19.11
CA SER A 183 5.74 -16.35 20.33
C SER A 183 6.40 -15.82 21.60
N ASP A 184 7.72 -15.59 21.57
CA ASP A 184 8.46 -15.03 22.70
C ASP A 184 8.13 -13.54 22.88
N LEU A 185 7.99 -12.79 21.77
CA LEU A 185 7.63 -11.37 21.81
C LEU A 185 6.13 -11.12 21.88
N LEU A 186 5.31 -11.93 21.20
CA LEU A 186 3.85 -11.80 21.25
C LEU A 186 3.35 -12.03 22.69
N ASN A 187 2.51 -11.12 23.19
CA ASN A 187 2.04 -11.07 24.59
C ASN A 187 3.14 -10.81 25.63
N SER A 188 4.37 -10.45 25.25
CA SER A 188 5.39 -9.99 26.20
C SER A 188 4.87 -8.79 26.99
N SER A 189 5.04 -8.83 28.31
CA SER A 189 4.63 -7.76 29.23
C SER A 189 5.47 -6.50 29.02
N ILE A 190 4.85 -5.35 29.21
CA ILE A 190 5.50 -4.04 29.19
C ILE A 190 5.39 -3.44 30.59
N SER A 191 6.52 -3.04 31.14
CA SER A 191 6.64 -2.47 32.49
C SER A 191 7.10 -1.01 32.44
N GLY A 192 6.65 -0.22 33.42
CA GLY A 192 7.11 1.15 33.59
C GLY A 192 6.76 2.11 32.45
N CYS A 193 5.68 1.85 31.70
CA CYS A 193 5.23 2.76 30.65
C CYS A 193 4.63 4.04 31.29
N PRO A 194 5.20 5.24 31.05
CA PRO A 194 4.70 6.48 31.63
C PRO A 194 3.56 7.08 30.80
N ASN A 195 3.01 6.33 29.84
CA ASN A 195 1.98 6.85 28.95
C ASN A 195 0.76 7.29 29.75
N THR A 196 0.29 8.48 29.47
CA THR A 196 -0.90 9.05 30.08
C THR A 196 -1.79 9.63 29.00
N ILE A 197 -3.10 9.55 29.21
CA ILE A 197 -4.11 10.24 28.41
C ILE A 197 -4.88 11.11 29.39
N GLY A 198 -4.92 12.42 29.17
CA GLY A 198 -5.64 13.34 30.08
C GLY A 198 -5.20 13.23 31.54
N LYS A 199 -3.88 13.10 31.80
CA LYS A 199 -3.26 12.85 33.13
C LYS A 199 -3.64 11.53 33.82
N VAL A 200 -4.44 10.68 33.18
CA VAL A 200 -4.74 9.33 33.66
C VAL A 200 -3.67 8.37 33.15
N SER A 201 -3.15 7.51 34.04
CA SER A 201 -2.19 6.47 33.68
C SER A 201 -2.81 5.53 32.64
N TYR A 202 -2.23 5.50 31.44
CA TYR A 202 -2.65 4.64 30.34
C TYR A 202 -1.45 3.85 29.79
N PRO A 203 -0.76 3.07 30.64
CA PRO A 203 0.46 2.39 30.27
C PRO A 203 0.18 1.36 29.18
N CYS A 204 1.10 1.22 28.24
CA CYS A 204 1.22 0.00 27.45
C CYS A 204 1.55 -1.14 28.41
N THR A 205 0.81 -2.25 28.34
CA THR A 205 0.96 -3.38 29.27
C THR A 205 1.49 -4.64 28.59
N LYS A 206 1.33 -4.77 27.28
CA LYS A 206 1.85 -5.92 26.52
C LYS A 206 2.00 -5.63 25.02
N VAL A 207 2.74 -6.49 24.33
CA VAL A 207 2.84 -6.51 22.85
C VAL A 207 1.73 -7.39 22.28
N VAL A 208 1.02 -6.93 21.24
CA VAL A 208 -0.14 -7.66 20.66
C VAL A 208 -0.03 -7.94 19.16
N ASP A 209 0.87 -7.27 18.45
CA ASP A 209 1.20 -7.60 17.05
C ASP A 209 2.70 -7.50 16.84
N VAL A 210 3.24 -8.49 16.13
CA VAL A 210 4.66 -8.61 15.77
C VAL A 210 4.87 -8.91 14.29
N LYS A 211 3.78 -9.05 13.50
CA LYS A 211 3.82 -9.56 12.12
C LYS A 211 4.72 -8.74 11.20
N GLY A 212 4.76 -7.44 11.41
CA GLY A 212 5.58 -6.53 10.62
C GLY A 212 7.09 -6.67 10.85
N SER A 213 7.50 -7.40 11.88
CA SER A 213 8.90 -7.56 12.29
C SER A 213 9.42 -8.99 12.13
N LEU A 214 8.66 -9.89 11.51
CA LEU A 214 9.02 -11.31 11.40
C LEU A 214 10.07 -11.56 10.30
N SER A 215 10.97 -12.49 10.56
CA SER A 215 11.83 -13.09 9.54
C SER A 215 11.01 -13.88 8.52
N GLN A 216 11.62 -14.17 7.37
CA GLN A 216 10.98 -15.04 6.38
C GLN A 216 11.28 -16.52 6.59
N LYS A 217 12.50 -16.79 7.06
CA LYS A 217 12.92 -18.14 7.42
C LYS A 217 12.54 -18.41 8.86
N LYS A 218 11.93 -19.56 9.08
CA LYS A 218 11.63 -20.06 10.42
C LYS A 218 12.88 -20.63 11.06
N VAL A 219 12.96 -20.48 12.37
CA VAL A 219 13.93 -21.09 13.26
C VAL A 219 13.14 -21.72 14.39
N ASN A 220 13.32 -23.02 14.62
CA ASN A 220 12.50 -23.79 15.56
C ASN A 220 10.98 -23.70 15.29
N ASN A 221 10.60 -23.81 14.01
CA ASN A 221 9.22 -23.70 13.52
C ASN A 221 8.52 -22.35 13.74
N GLU A 222 9.24 -21.31 14.19
CA GLU A 222 8.72 -19.94 14.34
C GLU A 222 9.58 -18.90 13.63
N TYR A 223 9.03 -17.71 13.40
CA TYR A 223 9.78 -16.62 12.79
C TYR A 223 10.58 -15.85 13.86
N ALA A 224 11.81 -15.44 13.51
CA ALA A 224 12.63 -14.58 14.37
C ALA A 224 12.15 -13.13 14.29
N ILE A 225 12.32 -12.36 15.36
CA ILE A 225 12.01 -10.93 15.38
C ILE A 225 13.21 -10.13 14.85
N LEU A 226 12.99 -9.24 13.88
CA LEU A 226 14.01 -8.42 13.22
C LEU A 226 14.07 -7.00 13.78
N GLN A 227 15.22 -6.60 14.34
CA GLN A 227 15.41 -5.33 15.04
C GLN A 227 15.05 -4.10 14.21
N GLU A 228 15.44 -4.10 12.95
CA GLU A 228 15.27 -2.99 12.01
C GLU A 228 13.79 -2.75 11.65
N LEU A 229 12.92 -3.72 11.92
CA LEU A 229 11.48 -3.67 11.63
C LEU A 229 10.61 -3.60 12.88
N ILE A 230 11.22 -3.44 14.06
CA ILE A 230 10.53 -3.42 15.36
C ILE A 230 9.44 -2.35 15.45
N SER A 231 9.56 -1.25 14.68
CA SER A 231 8.54 -0.21 14.61
C SER A 231 7.20 -0.67 14.03
N ALA A 232 7.17 -1.85 13.40
CA ALA A 232 5.95 -2.47 12.90
C ALA A 232 5.30 -3.42 13.92
N CYS A 233 5.93 -3.66 15.07
CA CYS A 233 5.28 -4.30 16.23
C CYS A 233 4.43 -3.28 16.98
N VAL A 234 3.27 -3.69 17.52
CA VAL A 234 2.39 -2.78 18.28
C VAL A 234 2.04 -3.31 19.67
N THR A 235 1.86 -2.36 20.59
CA THR A 235 1.36 -2.62 21.96
C THR A 235 -0.15 -2.84 21.99
N ASP A 236 -0.67 -3.31 23.13
CA ASP A 236 -2.10 -3.41 23.43
C ASP A 236 -2.86 -2.08 23.29
N LYS A 237 -2.13 -0.96 23.26
CA LYS A 237 -2.68 0.39 23.06
C LYS A 237 -2.53 0.91 21.62
N GLY A 238 -2.01 0.09 20.71
CA GLY A 238 -1.85 0.40 19.29
C GLY A 238 -0.63 1.25 18.95
N TYR A 239 0.35 1.34 19.85
CA TYR A 239 1.55 2.16 19.64
C TYR A 239 2.74 1.30 19.21
N PRO A 240 3.63 1.83 18.35
CA PRO A 240 4.79 1.09 17.89
C PRO A 240 5.84 0.88 18.99
N LEU A 241 6.69 -0.12 18.77
CA LEU A 241 7.88 -0.36 19.57
C LEU A 241 9.12 0.32 18.95
N LYS A 242 10.17 0.46 19.76
CA LYS A 242 11.49 0.92 19.34
C LYS A 242 12.54 0.08 20.07
N VAL A 243 13.67 -0.19 19.40
CA VAL A 243 14.80 -0.91 19.97
C VAL A 243 16.09 -0.14 19.67
N SER A 244 17.03 -0.16 20.60
CA SER A 244 18.41 0.23 20.29
C SER A 244 19.06 -0.87 19.48
N PHE A 245 19.38 -0.56 18.22
CA PHE A 245 20.00 -1.50 17.30
C PHE A 245 21.32 -2.04 17.85
N VAL A 246 21.49 -3.36 17.84
CA VAL A 246 22.73 -4.07 18.17
C VAL A 246 22.99 -5.10 17.07
N PRO A 247 24.10 -5.04 16.33
CA PRO A 247 24.43 -6.07 15.35
C PRO A 247 24.52 -7.46 15.98
N THR A 248 23.90 -8.45 15.36
CA THR A 248 23.94 -9.86 15.79
C THR A 248 24.50 -10.80 14.71
N LYS A 249 24.98 -11.97 15.13
CA LYS A 249 25.40 -13.07 14.25
C LYS A 249 24.22 -13.69 13.51
N PHE A 250 23.03 -13.68 14.12
CA PHE A 250 21.80 -14.19 13.49
C PHE A 250 21.19 -13.14 12.58
N LYS A 251 21.58 -13.23 11.32
CA LYS A 251 21.06 -12.38 10.25
C LYS A 251 20.07 -13.17 9.42
N PHE A 252 18.92 -12.56 9.18
CA PHE A 252 17.87 -13.14 8.37
C PHE A 252 17.74 -12.38 7.07
N ASP A 253 17.55 -13.14 6.00
CA ASP A 253 17.19 -12.59 4.72
C ASP A 253 15.82 -11.93 4.86
N HIS A 254 15.75 -10.62 4.67
CA HIS A 254 14.49 -9.96 4.42
C HIS A 254 14.33 -9.88 2.90
N SER A 255 13.55 -10.79 2.29
CA SER A 255 13.06 -10.52 0.94
C SER A 255 11.94 -9.49 1.02
N PHE A 256 12.34 -8.24 1.23
CA PHE A 256 11.57 -7.16 0.68
C PHE A 256 11.66 -7.33 -0.83
N ASN A 257 10.61 -7.86 -1.46
CA ASN A 257 10.37 -7.47 -2.83
C ASN A 257 10.23 -5.94 -2.77
N PRO A 258 11.07 -5.14 -3.45
CA PRO A 258 10.86 -3.70 -3.46
C PRO A 258 9.46 -3.36 -3.98
N LYS A 259 8.76 -4.26 -4.69
CA LYS A 259 7.32 -4.09 -4.92
C LYS A 259 6.44 -4.47 -3.72
N ASP A 260 6.74 -5.42 -2.86
CA ASP A 260 5.85 -5.69 -1.70
C ASP A 260 6.12 -4.76 -0.52
N GLY A 261 7.34 -4.22 -0.46
CA GLY A 261 7.81 -3.28 0.55
C GLY A 261 7.78 -1.80 0.14
N LEU A 262 8.12 -1.47 -1.13
CA LEU A 262 7.88 -0.13 -1.70
C LEU A 262 6.56 0.00 -2.47
N ALA A 263 5.82 -1.06 -2.88
CA ALA A 263 4.39 -0.86 -3.22
C ALA A 263 3.50 -0.75 -1.98
N LYS A 264 4.04 -0.99 -0.78
CA LYS A 264 3.44 -0.49 0.47
C LYS A 264 4.06 0.81 1.01
N GLN A 265 5.13 1.32 0.40
CA GLN A 265 5.72 2.62 0.79
C GLN A 265 5.69 3.72 -0.28
N ASN A 266 5.15 3.50 -1.49
CA ASN A 266 4.63 4.59 -2.33
C ASN A 266 3.65 4.08 -3.40
N LYS A 267 2.41 3.88 -2.97
CA LYS A 267 1.16 4.23 -3.69
C LYS A 267 -0.11 3.82 -2.95
N ASN A 268 0.00 3.20 -1.78
CA ASN A 268 -0.95 3.51 -0.73
C ASN A 268 -0.45 4.76 -0.01
N GLN A 269 -0.64 5.93 -0.65
CA GLN A 269 -1.29 7.01 0.10
C GLN A 269 -2.32 6.30 0.98
N THR A 270 -2.23 6.38 2.30
CA THR A 270 -3.17 5.73 3.22
C THR A 270 -4.56 5.99 2.67
N LYS A 271 -5.12 5.01 1.92
CA LYS A 271 -6.27 5.28 1.08
C LYS A 271 -7.34 5.59 2.08
N LEU A 272 -7.74 6.86 2.11
CA LEU A 272 -8.75 7.28 3.04
C LEU A 272 -10.00 6.50 2.66
N LYS A 273 -10.53 5.80 3.64
CA LYS A 273 -11.80 5.10 3.54
C LYS A 273 -12.86 6.01 4.11
N GLU A 274 -14.07 5.85 3.62
CA GLU A 274 -15.24 6.52 4.19
C GLU A 274 -15.31 6.20 5.70
N PRO A 275 -15.22 7.20 6.59
CA PRO A 275 -15.30 6.95 8.01
C PRO A 275 -16.76 6.81 8.44
N ILE A 276 -17.09 5.67 9.03
CA ILE A 276 -18.46 5.32 9.42
C ILE A 276 -18.50 5.06 10.92
N ILE A 277 -19.55 5.57 11.58
CA ILE A 277 -19.90 5.17 12.95
C ILE A 277 -21.22 4.40 12.92
N ARG A 278 -21.34 3.34 13.72
CA ARG A 278 -22.54 2.51 13.81
C ARG A 278 -22.99 2.31 15.25
N LEU A 279 -24.25 2.64 15.51
CA LEU A 279 -24.93 2.32 16.76
C LEU A 279 -25.44 0.88 16.73
N HIS A 280 -25.04 0.10 17.72
CA HIS A 280 -25.60 -1.21 18.03
C HIS A 280 -26.52 -1.09 19.24
N TYR A 281 -27.82 -1.10 19.00
CA TYR A 281 -28.83 -1.01 20.06
C TYR A 281 -29.32 -2.39 20.44
N LYS A 282 -29.26 -2.73 21.74
CA LYS A 282 -29.53 -4.08 22.25
C LYS A 282 -30.34 -4.02 23.54
N SER A 283 -31.07 -5.08 23.88
CA SER A 283 -31.71 -5.21 25.20
C SER A 283 -30.78 -5.80 26.26
N ASP A 284 -29.77 -6.55 25.84
CA ASP A 284 -28.76 -7.14 26.72
C ASP A 284 -27.37 -7.08 26.06
N ARG A 285 -26.31 -7.01 26.87
CA ARG A 285 -24.92 -6.90 26.39
C ARG A 285 -24.47 -8.13 25.59
N PHE A 286 -25.08 -9.29 25.80
CA PHE A 286 -24.75 -10.54 25.11
C PHE A 286 -25.66 -10.84 23.91
N GLN A 287 -26.66 -9.99 23.64
CA GLN A 287 -27.57 -10.17 22.53
C GLN A 287 -26.81 -9.99 21.20
N LYS A 288 -26.84 -11.00 20.33
CA LYS A 288 -26.17 -10.95 19.01
C LYS A 288 -26.96 -10.18 17.95
N ASP A 289 -28.28 -10.13 18.11
CA ASP A 289 -29.19 -9.38 17.22
C ASP A 289 -29.33 -7.93 17.68
N ASN A 290 -29.59 -7.02 16.75
CA ASN A 290 -29.79 -5.60 17.05
C ASN A 290 -31.29 -5.25 17.04
N LEU A 291 -31.72 -4.44 18.02
CA LEU A 291 -33.09 -3.97 18.11
C LEU A 291 -33.35 -2.89 17.06
N PRO A 292 -34.44 -2.98 16.28
CA PRO A 292 -34.76 -1.99 15.27
C PRO A 292 -35.18 -0.66 15.92
N ILE A 293 -34.70 0.46 15.36
CA ILE A 293 -35.10 1.81 15.76
C ILE A 293 -35.96 2.41 14.64
N TYR A 294 -37.21 2.76 14.94
CA TYR A 294 -38.15 3.35 13.99
C TYR A 294 -38.28 4.87 14.13
N ASN A 295 -38.07 5.37 15.36
CA ASN A 295 -38.21 6.77 15.72
C ASN A 295 -36.94 7.24 16.42
N LEU A 296 -36.33 8.29 15.88
CA LEU A 296 -35.13 8.90 16.44
C LEU A 296 -35.28 10.42 16.44
N LEU A 297 -34.97 11.05 17.57
CA LEU A 297 -34.81 12.49 17.64
C LEU A 297 -33.32 12.83 17.53
N ILE A 298 -32.97 13.75 16.63
CA ILE A 298 -31.62 14.29 16.50
C ILE A 298 -31.67 15.73 16.95
N ASN A 299 -30.99 16.08 18.05
CA ASN A 299 -31.07 17.40 18.68
C ASN A 299 -32.52 17.89 18.89
N ASN A 300 -33.42 16.99 19.29
CA ASN A 300 -34.86 17.21 19.46
C ASN A 300 -35.69 17.36 18.16
N GLU A 301 -35.08 17.21 16.98
CA GLU A 301 -35.80 17.16 15.71
C GLU A 301 -36.15 15.71 15.34
N LYS A 302 -37.42 15.41 15.07
CA LYS A 302 -37.89 14.05 14.79
C LYS A 302 -37.43 13.58 13.40
N LYS A 303 -36.86 12.38 13.35
CA LYS A 303 -36.67 11.58 12.14
C LYS A 303 -37.51 10.31 12.27
N GLU A 304 -38.53 10.20 11.42
CA GLU A 304 -39.47 9.06 11.40
C GLU A 304 -39.47 8.44 10.00
N GLN A 305 -39.47 7.11 9.95
CA GLN A 305 -39.58 6.36 8.70
C GLN A 305 -40.52 5.16 8.88
N ASN A 306 -41.16 4.74 7.79
CA ASN A 306 -42.02 3.55 7.76
C ASN A 306 -41.24 2.22 7.90
N LYS A 307 -39.91 2.27 7.88
CA LYS A 307 -39.00 1.14 8.03
C LYS A 307 -37.99 1.46 9.13
N ALA A 308 -37.38 0.41 9.69
CA ALA A 308 -36.29 0.58 10.64
C ALA A 308 -35.18 1.44 10.01
N LEU A 309 -34.72 2.43 10.77
CA LEU A 309 -33.66 3.33 10.36
C LEU A 309 -32.36 2.54 10.19
N SER A 310 -31.67 2.74 9.08
CA SER A 310 -30.41 2.05 8.76
C SER A 310 -29.23 3.00 8.61
N GLU A 311 -29.45 4.16 8.00
CA GLU A 311 -28.41 5.15 7.73
C GLU A 311 -28.94 6.57 7.78
N LEU A 312 -28.13 7.48 8.32
CA LEU A 312 -28.42 8.88 8.54
C LEU A 312 -27.18 9.70 8.18
N ASN A 313 -27.36 10.69 7.31
CA ASN A 313 -26.35 11.71 7.07
C ASN A 313 -26.59 12.86 8.04
N ILE A 314 -25.57 13.16 8.84
CA ILE A 314 -25.56 14.25 9.81
C ILE A 314 -24.72 15.38 9.23
N ASP A 315 -25.35 16.53 9.01
CA ASP A 315 -24.69 17.68 8.42
C ASP A 315 -23.95 18.48 9.49
N GLN A 316 -23.00 19.32 9.08
CA GLN A 316 -22.27 20.23 9.97
C GLN A 316 -23.17 21.08 10.86
N LYS A 317 -24.36 21.49 10.39
CA LYS A 317 -25.33 22.28 11.17
C LYS A 317 -25.89 21.52 12.37
N ASP A 318 -25.91 20.18 12.31
CA ASP A 318 -26.44 19.32 13.36
C ASP A 318 -25.38 19.06 14.44
N LEU A 319 -24.09 19.18 14.10
CA LEU A 319 -23.00 19.14 15.05
C LEU A 319 -22.93 20.46 15.83
N LYS A 320 -23.40 20.45 17.08
CA LYS A 320 -23.44 21.65 17.94
C LYS A 320 -22.16 21.78 18.74
N ASP A 321 -21.87 22.99 19.23
CA ASP A 321 -20.83 23.18 20.24
C ASP A 321 -21.25 22.53 21.56
N ILE A 322 -20.28 21.98 22.29
CA ILE A 322 -20.55 21.31 23.56
C ILE A 322 -21.11 22.32 24.56
N LYS A 323 -22.35 22.07 25.02
CA LYS A 323 -23.03 22.95 25.99
C LYS A 323 -22.59 22.68 27.43
N ASN A 324 -22.23 21.43 27.73
CA ASN A 324 -21.80 21.05 29.07
C ASN A 324 -20.40 21.62 29.35
N VAL A 325 -20.34 22.68 30.15
CA VAL A 325 -19.11 23.41 30.49
C VAL A 325 -18.07 22.51 31.16
N ASN A 326 -18.49 21.56 31.99
CA ASN A 326 -17.57 20.66 32.68
C ASN A 326 -16.86 19.72 31.70
N ILE A 327 -17.62 19.10 30.80
CA ILE A 327 -17.09 18.22 29.74
C ILE A 327 -16.19 19.02 28.80
N LEU A 328 -16.64 20.20 28.37
CA LEU A 328 -15.86 21.07 27.49
C LEU A 328 -14.52 21.49 28.12
N ASN A 329 -14.52 21.82 29.41
CA ASN A 329 -13.30 22.19 30.14
C ASN A 329 -12.37 20.99 30.32
N GLN A 330 -12.91 19.80 30.59
CA GLN A 330 -12.15 18.56 30.65
C GLN A 330 -11.46 18.28 29.30
N PHE A 331 -12.19 18.37 28.19
CA PHE A 331 -11.58 18.19 26.88
C PHE A 331 -10.55 19.26 26.53
N LYS A 332 -10.79 20.53 26.87
CA LYS A 332 -9.80 21.60 26.69
C LYS A 332 -8.54 21.41 27.53
N GLN A 333 -8.65 20.71 28.67
CA GLN A 333 -7.50 20.38 29.52
C GLN A 333 -6.70 19.20 28.94
N ASP A 334 -7.39 18.21 28.40
CA ASP A 334 -6.78 16.95 27.95
C ASP A 334 -6.27 17.01 26.50
N PHE A 335 -6.83 17.89 25.67
CA PHE A 335 -6.52 18.02 24.25
C PHE A 335 -5.97 19.41 23.91
N SER A 336 -5.03 19.47 22.97
CA SER A 336 -4.43 20.74 22.56
C SER A 336 -5.44 21.66 21.86
N LYS A 337 -5.08 22.94 21.72
CA LYS A 337 -5.85 23.94 20.94
C LYS A 337 -6.06 23.57 19.46
N ASP A 338 -5.36 22.55 18.97
CA ASP A 338 -5.46 22.04 17.60
C ASP A 338 -6.68 21.13 17.40
N TYR A 339 -7.51 20.94 18.43
CA TYR A 339 -8.76 20.20 18.36
C TYR A 339 -9.97 21.14 18.43
N GLU A 340 -11.06 20.71 17.80
CA GLU A 340 -12.40 21.26 17.93
C GLU A 340 -13.30 20.22 18.62
N PHE A 341 -14.31 20.68 19.35
CA PHE A 341 -15.19 19.81 20.12
C PHE A 341 -16.64 20.05 19.71
N LYS A 342 -17.33 18.99 19.31
CA LYS A 342 -18.75 19.03 18.92
C LYS A 342 -19.57 18.00 19.69
N GLU A 343 -20.85 18.27 19.83
CA GLU A 343 -21.85 17.34 20.36
C GLU A 343 -22.95 17.05 19.34
N LEU A 344 -23.50 15.84 19.43
CA LEU A 344 -24.69 15.40 18.73
C LEU A 344 -25.55 14.59 19.70
N ASN A 345 -26.83 14.93 19.82
CA ASN A 345 -27.72 14.27 20.75
C ASN A 345 -28.75 13.42 19.99
N PHE A 346 -28.87 12.16 20.40
CA PHE A 346 -29.88 11.23 19.94
C PHE A 346 -30.81 10.86 21.08
N SER A 347 -32.12 10.86 20.81
CA SER A 347 -33.11 10.38 21.77
C SER A 347 -34.06 9.39 21.10
N PHE A 348 -34.24 8.24 21.73
CA PHE A 348 -35.23 7.23 21.34
C PHE A 348 -35.54 6.34 22.55
N ASP A 349 -36.78 5.86 22.62
CA ASP A 349 -37.32 5.17 23.81
C ASP A 349 -37.03 5.98 25.09
N THR A 350 -36.45 5.35 26.11
CA THR A 350 -35.98 5.99 27.35
C THR A 350 -34.50 6.39 27.29
N ASN A 351 -33.85 6.31 26.12
CA ASN A 351 -32.41 6.51 25.99
C ASN A 351 -32.11 7.90 25.41
N LEU A 352 -31.24 8.64 26.09
CA LEU A 352 -30.63 9.87 25.60
C LEU A 352 -29.13 9.62 25.40
N ILE A 353 -28.70 9.55 24.15
CA ILE A 353 -27.29 9.35 23.79
C ILE A 353 -26.69 10.70 23.42
N LYS A 354 -25.70 11.15 24.19
CA LYS A 354 -24.87 12.31 23.89
C LYS A 354 -23.56 11.83 23.28
N LEU A 355 -23.39 12.08 22.00
CA LEU A 355 -22.14 11.80 21.29
C LEU A 355 -21.29 13.05 21.32
N TYR A 356 -20.05 12.92 21.78
CA TYR A 356 -19.07 14.00 21.75
C TYR A 356 -17.95 13.65 20.77
N PHE A 357 -17.61 14.59 19.89
CA PHE A 357 -16.58 14.43 18.88
C PHE A 357 -15.42 15.38 19.14
N ILE A 358 -14.23 14.80 19.25
CA ILE A 358 -12.97 15.52 19.35
C ILE A 358 -12.32 15.48 17.97
N ILE A 359 -12.32 16.62 17.28
CA ILE A 359 -12.00 16.73 15.86
C ILE A 359 -10.63 17.42 15.70
N PRO A 360 -9.60 16.73 15.19
CA PRO A 360 -8.33 17.38 14.87
C PRO A 360 -8.51 18.41 13.75
N LYS A 361 -8.05 19.65 13.95
CA LYS A 361 -8.10 20.72 12.93
C LYS A 361 -7.11 20.50 11.79
N ASN A 362 -6.05 19.72 12.04
CA ASN A 362 -4.96 19.49 11.12
C ASN A 362 -4.92 18.03 10.66
N ILE A 363 -4.76 17.84 9.35
CA ILE A 363 -4.55 16.52 8.76
C ILE A 363 -3.08 16.14 8.92
N ALA A 364 -2.84 14.96 9.50
CA ALA A 364 -1.50 14.42 9.68
C ALA A 364 -0.75 14.37 8.34
N LYS A 365 0.56 14.65 8.36
CA LYS A 365 1.40 14.74 7.13
C LYS A 365 1.23 13.51 6.22
N VAL A 366 1.09 12.33 6.82
CA VAL A 366 0.92 11.05 6.14
C VAL A 366 -0.38 10.95 5.32
N HIS A 367 -1.43 11.69 5.68
CA HIS A 367 -2.75 11.66 5.02
C HIS A 367 -2.96 12.85 4.07
N LYS A 368 -2.06 13.84 4.03
CA LYS A 368 -2.27 15.09 3.25
C LYS A 368 -2.43 14.84 1.76
N SER A 369 -1.66 13.93 1.18
CA SER A 369 -1.74 13.61 -0.25
C SER A 369 -3.03 12.85 -0.58
N ALA A 370 -3.36 11.83 0.23
CA ALA A 370 -4.59 11.04 0.11
C ALA A 370 -5.84 11.92 0.19
N TYR A 371 -5.85 12.89 1.10
CA TYR A 371 -6.98 13.78 1.31
C TYR A 371 -7.28 14.71 0.13
N LYS A 372 -6.28 15.06 -0.70
CA LYS A 372 -6.51 15.91 -1.88
C LYS A 372 -7.43 15.24 -2.90
N GLU A 373 -7.32 13.93 -3.03
CA GLU A 373 -8.05 13.09 -3.99
C GLU A 373 -9.22 12.33 -3.33
N PHE A 374 -9.43 12.51 -2.02
CA PHE A 374 -10.50 11.83 -1.30
C PHE A 374 -11.86 12.36 -1.71
N GLU A 375 -12.80 11.46 -2.02
CA GLU A 375 -14.17 11.79 -2.43
C GLU A 375 -14.96 12.41 -1.27
N TYR A 376 -14.85 11.85 -0.06
CA TYR A 376 -15.63 12.22 1.13
C TYR A 376 -14.89 13.22 2.04
N LYS A 377 -14.43 14.35 1.47
CA LYS A 377 -13.59 15.32 2.21
C LYS A 377 -14.27 15.92 3.44
N ASP A 378 -15.58 16.07 3.37
CA ASP A 378 -16.46 16.57 4.42
C ASP A 378 -16.59 15.60 5.59
N LEU A 379 -16.42 14.29 5.36
CA LEU A 379 -16.33 13.29 6.44
C LEU A 379 -14.96 13.27 7.15
N GLY A 380 -13.97 13.99 6.61
CA GLY A 380 -12.65 14.15 7.21
C GLY A 380 -11.66 13.02 6.94
N ALA A 381 -10.40 13.22 7.34
CA ALA A 381 -9.30 12.28 7.11
C ALA A 381 -9.00 11.43 8.35
N GLY A 382 -9.21 10.12 8.25
CA GLY A 382 -8.91 9.15 9.30
C GLY A 382 -10.10 8.26 9.60
N CYS A 383 -10.19 7.77 10.83
CA CYS A 383 -11.31 6.98 11.32
C CYS A 383 -11.74 7.45 12.70
N PHE A 384 -12.95 7.06 13.10
CA PHE A 384 -13.42 7.24 14.47
C PHE A 384 -12.73 6.26 15.42
N LYS A 385 -12.46 6.71 16.64
CA LYS A 385 -11.99 5.87 17.74
C LYS A 385 -12.73 6.25 19.02
N GLU A 386 -13.35 5.27 19.67
CA GLU A 386 -13.95 5.45 21.00
C GLU A 386 -12.89 5.80 22.05
N LEU A 387 -13.21 6.78 22.88
CA LEU A 387 -12.45 7.19 24.05
C LEU A 387 -13.24 6.79 25.30
N PHE A 388 -13.19 5.48 25.60
CA PHE A 388 -13.96 4.83 26.66
C PHE A 388 -13.77 5.48 28.03
N GLU A 389 -12.62 6.09 28.28
CA GLU A 389 -12.30 6.79 29.53
C GLU A 389 -13.22 7.98 29.82
N TYR A 390 -13.87 8.54 28.79
CA TYR A 390 -14.86 9.61 28.95
C TYR A 390 -16.31 9.13 28.83
N HIS A 391 -16.52 7.82 28.67
CA HIS A 391 -17.86 7.27 28.62
C HIS A 391 -18.49 7.30 30.00
N GLN A 392 -19.79 7.59 30.02
CA GLN A 392 -20.56 7.63 31.25
C GLN A 392 -21.98 7.17 30.95
N ASP A 393 -22.48 6.26 31.77
CA ASP A 393 -23.88 5.85 31.74
C ASP A 393 -24.48 6.16 33.11
N TYR A 394 -25.58 6.90 33.13
CA TYR A 394 -26.30 7.25 34.36
C TYR A 394 -27.80 7.41 34.09
N ARG A 395 -28.61 7.28 35.13
CA ARG A 395 -30.05 7.55 35.06
C ARG A 395 -30.32 8.98 35.52
N GLU A 396 -31.17 9.67 34.76
CA GLU A 396 -31.71 10.97 35.14
C GLU A 396 -33.21 10.93 34.88
N ASN A 397 -34.00 10.95 35.96
CA ASN A 397 -35.43 10.70 35.94
C ASN A 397 -35.76 9.34 35.28
N GLU A 398 -36.64 9.34 34.28
CA GLU A 398 -37.03 8.15 33.51
C GLU A 398 -36.04 7.80 32.38
N ASN A 399 -35.07 8.69 32.10
CA ASN A 399 -34.14 8.52 31.00
C ASN A 399 -32.84 7.85 31.45
N ILE A 400 -32.30 6.99 30.57
CA ILE A 400 -30.93 6.49 30.64
C ILE A 400 -30.09 7.37 29.74
N ILE A 401 -29.09 8.03 30.31
CA ILE A 401 -28.19 8.93 29.59
C ILE A 401 -26.89 8.19 29.29
N HIS A 402 -26.52 8.17 28.02
CA HIS A 402 -25.28 7.59 27.53
C HIS A 402 -24.36 8.67 26.98
N HIS A 403 -23.22 8.87 27.61
CA HIS A 403 -22.13 9.65 27.05
C HIS A 403 -21.21 8.71 26.28
N ARG A 404 -21.01 9.00 24.99
CA ARG A 404 -20.03 8.30 24.15
C ARG A 404 -19.14 9.35 23.51
N VAL A 405 -17.84 9.14 23.57
CA VAL A 405 -16.84 10.14 23.17
C VAL A 405 -15.93 9.53 22.12
N PHE A 406 -15.74 10.24 21.03
CA PHE A 406 -14.97 9.77 19.89
C PHE A 406 -13.88 10.76 19.53
N LEU A 407 -12.67 10.25 19.30
CA LEU A 407 -11.72 10.94 18.44
C LEU A 407 -12.21 10.77 17.00
N ALA A 408 -12.53 11.88 16.35
CA ALA A 408 -13.10 11.93 15.01
C ALA A 408 -12.00 12.07 13.93
N PRO A 409 -12.33 11.78 12.66
CA PRO A 409 -11.48 12.11 11.52
C PRO A 409 -11.06 13.58 11.53
N ALA A 410 -9.83 13.86 11.09
CA ALA A 410 -9.32 15.22 11.02
C ALA A 410 -10.11 16.05 10.02
N LYS A 411 -10.51 17.27 10.41
CA LYS A 411 -11.36 18.19 9.64
C LYS A 411 -12.76 17.66 9.29
N MET A 412 -13.30 16.73 10.08
CA MET A 412 -14.69 16.29 9.92
C MET A 412 -15.65 17.47 10.01
N GLN A 413 -16.56 17.56 9.05
CA GLN A 413 -17.67 18.52 8.99
C GLN A 413 -19.02 17.81 8.99
N ASN A 414 -19.12 16.71 8.25
CA ASN A 414 -20.31 15.85 8.17
C ASN A 414 -20.00 14.48 8.76
N LEU A 415 -21.04 13.73 9.11
CA LEU A 415 -20.94 12.41 9.71
C LEU A 415 -21.90 11.44 9.01
N LYS A 416 -21.35 10.31 8.55
CA LYS A 416 -22.14 9.16 8.12
C LYS A 416 -22.41 8.25 9.31
N PHE A 417 -23.68 8.20 9.72
CA PHE A 417 -24.12 7.47 10.90
C PHE A 417 -25.00 6.30 10.50
N GLN A 418 -24.68 5.10 11.00
CA GLN A 418 -25.46 3.89 10.75
C GLN A 418 -26.11 3.38 12.02
N ILE A 419 -27.24 2.70 11.86
CA ILE A 419 -27.93 1.98 12.92
C ILE A 419 -27.91 0.50 12.52
N ALA A 420 -27.31 -0.33 13.37
CA ALA A 420 -27.23 -1.76 13.14
C ALA A 420 -28.63 -2.38 13.15
N ASN A 421 -28.90 -3.23 12.17
CA ASN A 421 -30.15 -3.98 12.06
C ASN A 421 -29.82 -5.43 11.71
N GLY A 422 -30.42 -6.38 12.44
CA GLY A 422 -30.10 -7.81 12.31
C GLY A 422 -28.84 -8.23 13.08
N LEU A 423 -28.31 -9.40 12.73
CA LEU A 423 -27.20 -10.06 13.44
C LEU A 423 -25.85 -9.37 13.22
N ASP A 424 -25.09 -9.19 14.30
CA ASP A 424 -23.75 -8.60 14.25
C ASP A 424 -22.80 -9.35 13.28
N GLU A 425 -22.87 -10.69 13.24
CA GLU A 425 -22.02 -11.52 12.37
C GLU A 425 -22.27 -11.25 10.88
N ILE A 426 -23.53 -11.00 10.48
CA ILE A 426 -23.90 -10.70 9.10
C ILE A 426 -23.38 -9.32 8.71
N LEU A 427 -23.61 -8.32 9.57
CA LEU A 427 -23.13 -6.95 9.34
C LEU A 427 -21.59 -6.93 9.22
N GLU A 428 -20.90 -7.71 10.05
CA GLU A 428 -19.45 -7.84 9.99
C GLU A 428 -18.94 -8.51 8.71
N ASP A 429 -19.64 -9.53 8.23
CA ASP A 429 -19.33 -10.17 6.95
C ASP A 429 -19.53 -9.20 5.78
N GLU A 430 -20.60 -8.40 5.81
CA GLU A 430 -20.85 -7.37 4.80
C GLU A 430 -19.79 -6.27 4.83
N ASP A 431 -19.44 -5.76 6.01
CA ASP A 431 -18.38 -4.78 6.18
C ASP A 431 -17.04 -5.32 5.64
N ARG A 432 -16.72 -6.59 5.91
CA ARG A 432 -15.51 -7.26 5.38
C ARG A 432 -15.55 -7.35 3.86
N LYS A 433 -16.67 -7.76 3.27
CA LYS A 433 -16.84 -7.89 1.81
C LYS A 433 -16.71 -6.55 1.09
N GLN A 434 -17.19 -5.47 1.72
CA GLN A 434 -17.13 -4.11 1.20
C GLN A 434 -15.85 -3.36 1.61
N GLU A 435 -14.99 -4.01 2.39
CA GLU A 435 -13.79 -3.43 3.00
C GLU A 435 -14.02 -2.14 3.80
N LEU A 436 -15.18 -2.00 4.44
CA LEU A 436 -15.54 -0.83 5.25
C LEU A 436 -14.81 -0.86 6.60
N TYR A 437 -14.47 0.32 7.10
CA TYR A 437 -14.01 0.49 8.48
C TYR A 437 -15.08 1.22 9.28
N VAL A 438 -15.76 0.48 10.14
CA VAL A 438 -16.91 0.97 10.92
C VAL A 438 -16.53 1.02 12.39
N CYS A 439 -16.60 2.20 13.00
CA CYS A 439 -16.50 2.35 14.45
C CYS A 439 -17.85 2.03 15.07
N LYS A 440 -17.90 0.96 15.87
CA LYS A 440 -19.13 0.46 16.47
C LYS A 440 -19.20 0.92 17.91
N PHE A 441 -20.36 1.38 18.37
CA PHE A 441 -20.61 1.58 19.79
C PHE A 441 -21.93 0.96 20.19
N VAL A 442 -21.99 0.42 21.40
CA VAL A 442 -23.14 -0.34 21.90
C VAL A 442 -23.91 0.50 22.92
N VAL A 443 -25.24 0.51 22.77
CA VAL A 443 -26.17 1.01 23.77
C VAL A 443 -27.10 -0.13 24.15
N VAL A 444 -27.20 -0.39 25.46
CA VAL A 444 -28.02 -1.46 26.00
C VAL A 444 -29.20 -0.85 26.74
N ASN A 445 -30.41 -1.17 26.27
CA ASN A 445 -31.65 -0.83 26.91
C ASN A 445 -31.71 -1.49 28.30
N GLY A 446 -32.00 -0.71 29.34
CA GLY A 446 -32.21 -1.27 30.67
C GLY A 446 -30.95 -1.58 31.47
N ILE A 447 -29.90 -0.74 31.38
CA ILE A 447 -28.76 -0.85 32.29
C ILE A 447 -29.27 -0.94 33.75
N LYS A 448 -29.05 -2.11 34.39
CA LYS A 448 -28.90 -2.18 35.85
C LYS A 448 -27.57 -1.48 36.13
N ILE A 449 -27.65 -0.18 36.39
CA ILE A 449 -26.49 0.62 36.82
C ILE A 449 -26.14 0.20 38.23
#